data_AF-A0A6G2QRN2-F1
#
_entry.id   AF-A0A6G2QRN2-F1
#
_cell.length_a   1.000
_cell.length_b   1.000
_cell.length_c   1.000
_cell.angle_alpha   90.00
_cell.angle_beta   90.00
_cell.angle_gamma   90.00
#
_symmetry.space_group_name_H-M   'P 1'
#
loop_
_entity.id
_entity.type
_entity.pdbx_description
1 polymer ?
#
loop_
_entity_poly.entity_id
_entity_poly.type
_entity_poly.pdbx_seq_one_letter_code
_entity_poly.pdbx_strand_id
1 'polypeptide(L)'
;QPWLADHVVLGRTLLPGAVLVELALTAGEAVGCTTLEELTLAAPLVLPERDGVQLRVVVGPDTGGRRTVAVYSRPEDTEQDWSTHASGFLVEGVVSAEFDLVQWPPVGAEEMPVEGAYEVFRERGYGYGPVFRGLRA
;
A
#
# COMPACT_ATOMS: atom_id res chain seq x y z
N GLN A 1 -12.68 -7.68 5.81
CA GLN A 1 -11.38 -7.65 6.52
C GLN A 1 -11.46 -6.59 7.62
N PRO A 2 -11.74 -6.96 8.89
CA PRO A 2 -12.07 -5.98 9.94
C PRO A 2 -10.97 -4.96 10.23
N TRP A 3 -9.70 -5.36 10.11
CA TRP A 3 -8.55 -4.50 10.38
C TRP A 3 -8.45 -3.28 9.44
N LEU A 4 -9.09 -3.32 8.26
CA LEU A 4 -9.11 -2.17 7.35
C LEU A 4 -9.80 -0.94 7.94
N ALA A 5 -10.71 -1.14 8.90
CA ALA A 5 -11.36 -0.05 9.63
C ALA A 5 -10.38 0.78 10.48
N ASP A 6 -9.17 0.27 10.75
CA ASP A 6 -8.14 0.97 11.51
C ASP A 6 -7.31 1.96 10.66
N HIS A 7 -7.60 2.12 9.37
CA HIS A 7 -6.93 3.09 8.50
C HIS A 7 -7.88 4.19 8.01
N VAL A 8 -8.05 5.21 8.86
CA VAL A 8 -8.94 6.33 8.60
C VAL A 8 -8.15 7.59 8.25
N VAL A 9 -8.52 8.26 7.15
CA VAL A 9 -7.93 9.55 6.74
C VAL A 9 -9.05 10.55 6.49
N LEU A 10 -8.99 11.68 7.19
CA LEU A 10 -10.01 12.74 7.15
C LEU A 10 -11.44 12.19 7.37
N GLY A 11 -11.57 11.27 8.33
CA GLY A 11 -12.86 10.66 8.70
C GLY A 11 -13.37 9.56 7.77
N ARG A 12 -12.60 9.14 6.76
CA ARG A 12 -13.00 8.07 5.83
C ARG A 12 -12.07 6.86 5.94
N THR A 13 -12.63 5.66 5.93
CA THR A 13 -11.87 4.41 5.84
C THR A 13 -11.30 4.27 4.44
N LEU A 14 -9.97 4.32 4.31
CA LEU A 14 -9.29 4.17 3.03
C LEU A 14 -8.51 2.87 3.01
N LEU A 15 -8.49 2.18 1.87
CA LEU A 15 -7.49 1.15 1.66
C LEU A 15 -6.09 1.80 1.75
N PRO A 16 -5.17 1.32 2.60
CA PRO A 16 -3.84 1.89 2.71
C PRO A 16 -3.08 1.80 1.38
N GLY A 17 -2.29 2.82 1.04
CA GLY A 17 -1.43 2.79 -0.15
C GLY A 17 -0.46 1.60 -0.15
N ALA A 18 0.01 1.17 1.02
CA ALA A 18 0.84 -0.02 1.17
C ALA A 18 0.16 -1.32 0.72
N VAL A 19 -1.18 -1.41 0.81
CA VAL A 19 -1.91 -2.57 0.28
C VAL A 19 -1.90 -2.57 -1.25
N LEU A 20 -1.88 -1.40 -1.90
CA LEU A 20 -1.76 -1.33 -3.36
C LEU A 20 -0.38 -1.80 -3.83
N VAL A 21 0.67 -1.49 -3.07
CA VAL A 21 2.03 -2.01 -3.29
C VAL A 21 2.05 -3.54 -3.14
N GLU A 22 1.48 -4.06 -2.04
CA GLU A 22 1.40 -5.50 -1.78
C GLU A 22 0.66 -6.25 -2.89
N LEU A 23 -0.47 -5.72 -3.37
CA LEU A 23 -1.24 -6.29 -4.46
C LEU A 23 -0.45 -6.34 -5.77
N ALA A 24 0.33 -5.30 -6.06
CA ALA A 24 1.19 -5.25 -7.24
C ALA A 24 2.33 -6.26 -7.17
N LEU A 25 3.00 -6.36 -6.02
CA LEU A 25 4.08 -7.33 -5.78
C LEU A 25 3.58 -8.78 -5.86
N THR A 26 2.46 -9.09 -5.19
CA THR A 26 1.83 -10.41 -5.24
C THR A 26 1.46 -10.81 -6.68
N ALA A 27 0.95 -9.87 -7.48
CA ALA A 27 0.66 -10.14 -8.89
C ALA A 27 1.95 -10.32 -9.73
N GLY A 28 3.02 -9.60 -9.38
CA GLY A 28 4.34 -9.73 -9.98
C GLY A 28 4.99 -11.10 -9.73
N GLU A 29 4.86 -11.64 -8.51
CA GLU A 29 5.34 -12.99 -8.17
C GLU A 29 4.75 -14.06 -9.09
N ALA A 30 3.46 -13.96 -9.40
CA ALA A 30 2.77 -14.90 -10.28
C ALA A 30 3.30 -14.90 -11.73
N VAL A 31 4.05 -13.87 -12.14
CA VAL A 31 4.63 -13.73 -13.48
C VAL A 31 6.15 -13.63 -13.48
N GLY A 32 6.81 -13.85 -12.34
CA GLY A 32 8.27 -13.80 -12.20
C GLY A 32 8.87 -12.38 -12.19
N CYS A 33 8.05 -11.32 -12.15
CA CYS A 33 8.50 -9.93 -12.07
C CYS A 33 8.29 -9.41 -10.64
N THR A 34 9.23 -9.74 -9.76
CA THR A 34 9.11 -9.54 -8.30
C THR A 34 9.55 -8.16 -7.81
N THR A 35 10.07 -7.31 -8.69
CA THR A 35 10.46 -5.94 -8.34
C THR A 35 9.44 -4.94 -8.88
N LEU A 36 8.91 -4.11 -7.99
CA LEU A 36 8.10 -2.94 -8.34
C LEU A 36 9.04 -1.77 -8.66
N GLU A 37 9.19 -1.47 -9.95
CA GLU A 37 10.06 -0.38 -10.42
C GLU A 37 9.44 0.99 -10.10
N GLU A 38 8.13 1.12 -10.33
CA GLU A 38 7.37 2.34 -10.07
C GLU A 38 5.92 1.97 -9.76
N LEU A 39 5.29 2.71 -8.85
CA LEU A 39 3.84 2.69 -8.67
C LEU A 39 3.32 4.09 -8.37
N THR A 40 2.58 4.65 -9.31
CA THR A 40 1.86 5.90 -9.10
C THR A 40 0.50 5.60 -8.47
N LEU A 41 0.22 6.20 -7.31
CA LEU A 41 -1.09 6.16 -6.68
C LEU A 41 -1.99 7.23 -7.30
N ALA A 42 -3.16 6.83 -7.77
CA ALA A 42 -4.14 7.69 -8.41
C ALA A 42 -5.26 8.07 -7.42
N ALA A 43 -6.49 7.61 -7.65
CA ALA A 43 -7.59 7.90 -6.73
C ALA A 43 -7.47 7.03 -5.45
N PRO A 44 -7.78 7.57 -4.26
CA PRO A 44 -7.88 6.76 -3.06
C PRO A 44 -9.04 5.76 -3.18
N LEU A 45 -8.86 4.53 -2.69
CA LEU A 45 -9.94 3.57 -2.57
C LEU A 45 -10.63 3.76 -1.22
N VAL A 46 -11.81 4.38 -1.23
CA VAL A 46 -12.67 4.51 -0.06
C VAL A 46 -13.43 3.19 0.13
N LEU A 47 -13.34 2.61 1.32
CA LEU A 47 -14.05 1.38 1.65
C LEU A 47 -15.44 1.72 2.19
N PRO A 48 -16.51 1.14 1.63
CA PRO A 48 -17.85 1.40 2.13
C PRO A 48 -18.05 0.75 3.51
N GLU A 49 -18.92 1.34 4.33
CA GLU A 49 -19.24 0.79 5.66
C GLU A 49 -19.99 -0.55 5.59
N ARG A 50 -20.71 -0.75 4.49
CA ARG A 50 -21.51 -1.92 4.16
C ARG A 50 -21.20 -2.31 2.72
N ASP A 51 -21.39 -3.57 2.39
CA ASP A 51 -21.14 -4.13 1.05
C ASP A 51 -19.64 -4.21 0.70
N GLY A 52 -19.31 -4.99 -0.32
CA GLY A 52 -17.94 -5.21 -0.77
C GLY A 52 -17.49 -4.26 -1.87
N VAL A 53 -16.21 -4.37 -2.19
CA VAL A 53 -15.62 -3.84 -3.42
C VAL A 53 -15.00 -4.98 -4.20
N GLN A 54 -15.24 -5.03 -5.50
CA GLN A 54 -14.51 -5.89 -6.41
C GLN A 54 -13.15 -5.26 -6.67
N LEU A 55 -12.08 -6.03 -6.49
CA LEU A 55 -10.71 -5.61 -6.81
C LEU A 55 -10.22 -6.37 -8.03
N ARG A 56 -9.46 -5.68 -8.88
CA ARG A 56 -8.78 -6.29 -10.02
C ARG A 56 -7.36 -5.76 -10.12
N VAL A 57 -6.40 -6.67 -10.18
CA VAL A 57 -5.01 -6.36 -10.53
C VAL A 57 -4.75 -6.88 -11.93
N VAL A 58 -4.27 -6.03 -12.82
CA VAL A 58 -3.97 -6.38 -14.22
C VAL A 58 -2.49 -6.21 -14.44
N VAL A 59 -1.84 -7.28 -14.89
CA VAL A 59 -0.45 -7.27 -15.31
C VAL A 59 -0.40 -7.43 -16.83
N GLY A 60 0.32 -6.52 -17.48
CA GLY A 60 0.48 -6.49 -18.94
C GLY A 60 1.43 -7.56 -19.47
N PRO A 61 1.53 -7.67 -20.81
CA PRO A 61 2.55 -8.50 -21.45
C PRO A 61 3.95 -7.99 -21.11
N ASP A 62 4.93 -8.89 -21.18
CA ASP A 62 6.34 -8.49 -21.07
C ASP A 62 6.76 -7.70 -22.31
N THR A 63 7.40 -6.57 -22.08
CA THR A 63 7.98 -5.71 -23.10
C THR A 63 9.43 -5.39 -22.73
N GLY A 64 10.33 -6.34 -22.99
CA GLY A 64 11.76 -6.18 -22.77
C GLY A 64 12.17 -6.28 -21.30
N GLY A 65 11.59 -7.22 -20.55
CA GLY A 65 11.85 -7.41 -19.11
C GLY A 65 11.02 -6.51 -18.19
N ARG A 66 9.97 -5.87 -18.73
CA ARG A 66 9.15 -4.87 -18.05
C ARG A 66 7.68 -5.09 -18.37
N ARG A 67 6.85 -5.10 -17.34
CA ARG A 67 5.40 -5.29 -17.43
C ARG A 67 4.67 -4.12 -16.79
N THR A 68 3.57 -3.69 -17.38
CA THR A 68 2.66 -2.76 -16.69
C THR A 68 1.92 -3.50 -15.57
N VAL A 69 1.60 -2.79 -14.50
CA VAL A 69 0.67 -3.24 -13.46
C VAL A 69 -0.34 -2.14 -13.17
N ALA A 70 -1.60 -2.50 -12.97
CA ALA A 70 -2.62 -1.56 -12.53
C ALA A 70 -3.62 -2.22 -11.57
N VAL A 71 -4.06 -1.44 -10.58
CA VAL A 71 -5.04 -1.85 -9.58
C VAL A 71 -6.32 -1.04 -9.76
N TYR A 72 -7.43 -1.75 -9.90
CA TYR A 72 -8.74 -1.18 -10.10
C TYR A 72 -9.71 -1.66 -9.04
N SER A 73 -10.75 -0.86 -8.78
CA SER A 73 -11.90 -1.33 -8.03
C SER A 73 -13.23 -0.92 -8.67
N ARG A 74 -14.28 -1.59 -8.22
CA ARG A 74 -15.67 -1.21 -8.48
C ARG A 74 -16.52 -1.65 -7.28
N PRO A 75 -17.57 -0.90 -6.89
CA PRO A 75 -18.52 -1.39 -5.89
C PRO A 75 -19.10 -2.76 -6.27
N GLU A 76 -19.30 -3.63 -5.30
CA GLU A 76 -19.94 -4.93 -5.50
C GLU A 76 -21.38 -4.76 -6.03
N ASP A 77 -21.83 -5.71 -6.85
CA ASP A 77 -23.17 -5.75 -7.44
C ASP A 77 -23.59 -4.49 -8.22
N THR A 78 -22.63 -3.81 -8.85
CA THR A 78 -22.89 -2.68 -9.74
C THR A 78 -22.35 -2.89 -11.15
N GLU A 79 -23.00 -2.24 -12.12
CA GLU A 79 -22.53 -2.11 -13.50
C GLU A 79 -21.76 -0.78 -13.73
N GLN A 80 -21.21 -0.20 -12.66
CA GLN A 80 -20.39 1.01 -12.77
C GLN A 80 -19.07 0.73 -13.51
N ASP A 81 -18.40 1.79 -13.95
CA ASP A 81 -17.06 1.69 -14.51
C ASP A 81 -16.02 1.39 -13.42
N TRP A 82 -14.93 0.73 -13.82
CA TRP A 82 -13.79 0.48 -12.94
C TRP A 82 -13.01 1.76 -12.67
N SER A 83 -12.76 2.06 -11.40
CA SER A 83 -11.89 3.16 -10.97
C SER A 83 -10.45 2.69 -10.85
N THR A 84 -9.48 3.52 -11.26
CA THR A 84 -8.04 3.21 -11.17
C THR A 84 -7.46 3.79 -9.89
N HIS A 85 -6.77 2.95 -9.09
CA HIS A 85 -6.16 3.34 -7.82
C HIS A 85 -4.65 3.38 -7.86
N ALA A 86 -4.04 2.54 -8.68
CA ALA A 86 -2.60 2.56 -8.90
C ALA A 86 -2.26 2.06 -10.29
N SER A 87 -1.18 2.58 -10.85
CA SER A 87 -0.59 2.09 -12.10
C SER A 87 0.91 2.25 -12.06
N GLY A 88 1.64 1.32 -12.67
CA GLY A 88 3.09 1.34 -12.63
C GLY A 88 3.70 0.19 -13.41
N PHE A 89 4.90 -0.21 -12.99
CA PHE A 89 5.73 -1.16 -13.71
C PHE A 89 6.39 -2.18 -12.78
N LEU A 90 6.37 -3.43 -13.23
CA LEU A 90 7.05 -4.55 -12.62
C LEU A 90 8.20 -4.98 -13.53
N VAL A 91 9.32 -5.35 -12.92
CA VAL A 91 10.51 -5.86 -13.61
C VAL A 91 11.01 -7.14 -12.91
N GLU A 92 11.80 -7.92 -13.63
CA GLU A 92 12.58 -9.00 -13.02
C GLU A 92 13.68 -8.43 -12.13
N GLY A 93 14.05 -9.18 -11.09
CA GLY A 93 15.20 -8.86 -10.25
C GLY A 93 14.86 -8.76 -8.77
N VAL A 94 15.93 -8.56 -8.00
CA VAL A 94 15.89 -8.37 -6.55
C VAL A 94 16.56 -7.04 -6.25
N VAL A 95 15.89 -6.20 -5.45
CA VAL A 95 16.49 -4.98 -4.92
C VAL A 95 17.33 -5.36 -3.70
N SER A 96 18.65 -5.16 -3.77
CA SER A 96 19.52 -5.29 -2.62
C SER A 96 19.52 -4.00 -1.79
N ALA A 97 19.41 -4.12 -0.47
CA ALA A 97 19.63 -2.99 0.42
C ALA A 97 21.11 -2.58 0.38
N GLU A 98 21.39 -1.28 0.38
CA GLU A 98 22.75 -0.72 0.41
C GLU A 98 23.40 -0.77 1.80
N PHE A 99 22.65 -1.19 2.83
CA PHE A 99 23.10 -1.30 4.22
C PHE A 99 22.77 -2.67 4.81
N ASP A 100 23.46 -3.06 5.87
CA ASP A 100 23.17 -4.26 6.66
C ASP A 100 22.63 -3.90 8.06
N LEU A 101 22.15 -4.92 8.77
CA LEU A 101 21.59 -4.80 10.13
C LEU A 101 22.54 -5.38 11.19
N VAL A 102 23.83 -5.55 10.89
CA VAL A 102 24.81 -6.15 11.82
C VAL A 102 25.00 -5.26 13.06
N GLN A 103 24.86 -3.94 12.89
CA GLN A 103 24.82 -2.98 13.99
C GLN A 103 23.52 -2.17 13.96
N TRP A 104 22.69 -2.36 14.99
CA TRP A 104 21.41 -1.67 15.15
C TRP A 104 21.16 -1.30 16.62
N PRO A 105 20.80 -0.04 16.95
CA PRO A 105 20.70 1.11 16.05
C PRO A 105 22.04 1.53 15.42
N PRO A 106 22.03 2.25 14.29
CA PRO A 106 23.25 2.76 13.65
C PRO A 106 24.10 3.61 14.61
N VAL A 107 25.43 3.63 14.42
CA VAL A 107 26.34 4.47 15.24
C VAL A 107 25.94 5.93 15.15
N GLY A 108 25.76 6.56 16.32
CA GLY A 108 25.38 7.97 16.41
C GLY A 108 23.91 8.24 16.14
N ALA A 109 23.08 7.21 15.99
CA ALA A 109 21.63 7.38 15.98
C ALA A 109 21.15 7.83 17.38
N GLU A 110 20.33 8.88 17.40
CA GLU A 110 19.65 9.36 18.60
C GLU A 110 18.22 8.85 18.62
N GLU A 111 17.81 8.26 19.74
CA GLU A 111 16.45 7.78 19.95
C GLU A 111 15.47 8.96 20.02
N MET A 112 14.36 8.87 19.29
CA MET A 112 13.32 9.90 19.28
C MET A 112 12.09 9.40 20.04
N PRO A 113 11.53 10.19 20.98
CA PRO A 113 10.31 9.80 21.68
C PRO A 113 9.14 9.69 20.70
N VAL A 114 8.37 8.62 20.83
CA VAL A 114 7.21 8.31 19.96
C VAL A 114 5.88 8.38 20.71
N GLU A 115 5.93 8.65 22.02
CA GLU A 115 4.76 8.89 22.87
C GLU A 115 3.96 10.08 22.33
N GLY A 116 2.64 9.92 22.23
CA GLY A 116 1.78 10.99 21.73
C GLY A 116 1.78 11.14 20.20
N ALA A 117 2.62 10.41 19.45
CA ALA A 117 2.70 10.57 17.99
C ALA A 117 1.36 10.28 17.30
N TYR A 118 0.63 9.26 17.75
CA TYR A 118 -0.67 8.90 17.17
C TYR A 118 -1.77 9.90 17.53
N GLU A 119 -1.68 10.58 18.67
CA GLU A 119 -2.56 11.69 19.04
C GLU A 119 -2.36 12.87 18.09
N VAL A 120 -1.10 13.24 17.81
CA VAL A 120 -0.73 14.29 16.84
C VAL A 120 -1.22 13.92 15.43
N PHE A 121 -1.08 12.66 15.01
CA PHE A 121 -1.59 12.19 13.72
C PHE A 121 -3.11 12.30 13.64
N ARG A 122 -3.83 11.90 14.70
CA ARG A 122 -5.28 12.00 14.78
C ARG A 122 -5.76 13.45 14.69
N GLU A 123 -5.09 14.38 15.37
CA GLU A 123 -5.40 15.83 15.29
C GLU A 123 -5.24 16.39 13.87
N ARG A 124 -4.36 15.80 13.06
CA ARG A 124 -4.17 16.13 11.64
C ARG A 124 -5.08 15.33 10.69
N GLY A 125 -5.97 14.50 11.23
CA GLY A 125 -6.95 13.73 10.47
C GLY A 125 -6.53 12.31 10.11
N TYR A 126 -5.42 11.79 10.64
CA TYR A 126 -4.98 10.40 10.45
C TYR A 126 -5.43 9.54 11.64
N GLY A 127 -6.60 8.93 11.51
CA GLY A 127 -7.20 8.07 12.52
C GLY A 127 -6.68 6.63 12.42
N TYR A 128 -5.42 6.42 12.80
CA TYR A 128 -4.87 5.07 12.88
C TYR A 128 -5.39 4.32 14.12
N GLY A 129 -6.06 3.20 13.89
CA GLY A 129 -6.50 2.24 14.91
C GLY A 129 -5.37 1.27 15.30
N PRO A 130 -5.62 0.36 16.26
CA PRO A 130 -4.59 -0.47 16.89
C PRO A 130 -3.67 -1.22 15.92
N VAL A 131 -4.19 -1.74 14.81
CA VAL A 131 -3.38 -2.50 13.83
C VAL A 131 -2.38 -1.61 13.09
N PHE A 132 -2.65 -0.32 12.95
CA PHE A 132 -1.77 0.66 12.29
C PHE A 132 -0.88 1.42 13.28
N ARG A 133 -0.90 1.05 14.57
CA ARG A 133 -0.08 1.66 15.63
C ARG A 133 1.23 0.92 15.88
N GLY A 134 2.03 0.76 14.82
CA GLY A 134 3.28 -0.02 14.84
C GLY A 134 4.56 0.74 15.21
N LEU A 135 4.52 2.07 15.35
CA LEU A 135 5.72 2.89 15.60
C LEU A 135 6.33 2.58 16.98
N ARG A 136 7.65 2.34 17.02
CA ARG A 136 8.47 2.12 18.21
C ARG A 136 9.79 2.85 18.04
N ALA A 137 10.33 3.35 19.15
CA ALA A 137 11.67 3.91 19.23
C ALA A 137 12.72 2.78 19.28
#